data_AF-A0AAU7CSX6-F1
#
_entry.id   AF-A0AAU7CSX6-F1
#
_cell.length_a   1.000
_cell.length_b   1.000
_cell.length_c   1.000
_cell.angle_alpha   90.00
_cell.angle_beta   90.00
_cell.angle_gamma   90.00
#
_symmetry.space_group_name_H-M   'P 1'
#
loop_
_entity.id
_entity.type
_entity.pdbx_description
1 polymer ?
#
loop_
_entity_poly.entity_id
_entity_poly.type
_entity_poly.pdbx_seq_one_letter_code
_entity_poly.pdbx_strand_id
1 'polypeptide(L)'
;MRRAFIIFLAAGAPLAVGLVSGPGRADSPLPPPARQTIWSNNRWFFAITDPKDWTTTIYRATPDGKGIKSWAMLGYLRFAWLADDGEHLVAAPPGWSGLVPLDYDKEHVILYFLARGELLNKVTLGQVIGDLSKLPRTASHYAWGHVVGFDQDGYFAIETVENRAIPI
;
A
#
# COMPACT_ATOMS: atom_id res chain seq x y z
N MET A 1 20.63 80.54 -25.53
CA MET A 1 20.52 80.31 -24.07
C MET A 1 19.98 78.89 -23.86
N ARG A 2 20.86 77.92 -23.60
CA ARG A 2 21.01 77.16 -22.34
C ARG A 2 19.71 76.55 -21.75
N ARG A 3 19.60 75.22 -21.93
CA ARG A 3 19.17 74.13 -21.00
C ARG A 3 17.74 74.24 -20.41
N ALA A 4 16.95 73.18 -20.23
CA ALA A 4 17.30 71.86 -19.74
C ALA A 4 16.27 70.77 -20.14
N PHE A 5 16.78 69.54 -20.18
CA PHE A 5 16.10 68.26 -20.24
C PHE A 5 15.27 67.98 -18.96
N ILE A 6 14.10 67.36 -19.10
CA ILE A 6 13.54 66.45 -18.09
C ILE A 6 13.10 65.15 -18.79
N ILE A 7 13.61 64.05 -18.25
CA ILE A 7 13.47 62.67 -18.71
C ILE A 7 12.12 62.13 -18.21
N PHE A 8 11.28 61.59 -19.09
CA PHE A 8 10.18 60.73 -18.68
C PHE A 8 10.71 59.32 -18.46
N LEU A 9 10.68 58.84 -17.22
CA LEU A 9 10.84 57.41 -16.90
C LEU A 9 9.62 56.66 -17.46
N ALA A 10 9.82 55.87 -18.51
CA ALA A 10 8.91 54.79 -18.86
C ALA A 10 9.23 53.59 -17.95
N ALA A 11 8.43 53.39 -16.90
CA ALA A 11 8.47 52.18 -16.11
C ALA A 11 7.88 51.03 -16.93
N GLY A 12 8.75 50.21 -17.52
CA GLY A 12 8.35 48.93 -18.11
C GLY A 12 7.91 47.97 -17.00
N ALA A 13 6.63 47.59 -17.02
CA ALA A 13 6.11 46.56 -16.12
C ALA A 13 6.68 45.19 -16.53
N PRO A 14 7.33 44.43 -15.63
CA PRO A 14 7.66 43.05 -15.91
C PRO A 14 6.36 42.23 -15.98
N LEU A 15 6.11 41.59 -17.13
CA LEU A 15 5.11 40.54 -17.28
C LEU A 15 5.47 39.39 -16.34
N ALA A 16 4.82 39.34 -15.19
CA ALA A 16 4.86 38.19 -14.31
C ALA A 16 4.11 37.03 -15.00
N VAL A 17 4.85 36.12 -15.62
CA VAL A 17 4.33 34.83 -16.06
C VAL A 17 4.04 34.03 -14.79
N GLY A 18 2.80 34.15 -14.32
CA GLY A 18 2.30 33.30 -13.24
C GLY A 18 2.28 31.86 -13.72
N LEU A 19 3.23 31.05 -13.24
CA LEU A 19 3.13 29.60 -13.30
C LEU A 19 1.94 29.20 -12.43
N VAL A 20 0.77 29.06 -13.05
CA VAL A 20 -0.38 28.41 -12.43
C VAL A 20 0.01 26.94 -12.27
N SER A 21 0.59 26.60 -11.13
CA SER A 21 0.70 25.23 -10.66
C SER A 21 -0.72 24.71 -10.45
N GLY A 22 -1.29 24.10 -11.49
CA GLY A 22 -2.55 23.38 -11.39
C GLY A 22 -2.44 22.31 -10.30
N PRO A 23 -3.56 21.91 -9.67
CA PRO A 23 -3.55 20.83 -8.70
C PRO A 23 -2.99 19.58 -9.38
N GLY A 24 -1.79 19.18 -8.98
CA GLY A 24 -1.22 17.91 -9.38
C GLY A 24 -2.18 16.84 -8.91
N ARG A 25 -2.80 16.13 -9.85
CA ARG A 25 -3.51 14.88 -9.56
C ARG A 25 -2.41 13.89 -9.19
N ALA A 26 -2.02 13.90 -7.92
CA ALA A 26 -1.25 12.86 -7.26
C ALA A 26 -2.25 11.96 -6.52
N ASP A 27 -1.92 10.67 -6.36
CA ASP A 27 -2.66 9.84 -5.42
C ASP A 27 -2.50 10.47 -4.02
N SER A 28 -3.58 10.52 -3.23
CA SER A 28 -3.51 11.05 -1.86
C SER A 28 -2.38 10.35 -1.10
N PRO A 29 -1.58 11.06 -0.29
CA PRO A 29 -0.53 10.42 0.48
C PRO A 29 -1.14 9.40 1.44
N LEU A 30 -0.43 8.29 1.67
CA LEU A 30 -0.80 7.34 2.72
C LEU A 30 -0.82 8.07 4.07
N PRO A 31 -1.82 7.81 4.94
CA PRO A 31 -1.81 8.34 6.29
C PRO A 31 -0.57 7.84 7.04
N PRO A 32 -0.05 8.59 8.03
CA PRO A 32 1.06 8.14 8.85
C PRO A 32 0.83 6.72 9.39
N PRO A 33 1.88 5.88 9.51
CA PRO A 33 1.77 4.58 10.14
C PRO A 33 1.10 4.71 11.51
N ALA A 34 0.14 3.83 11.78
CA ALA A 34 -0.55 3.78 13.07
C ALA A 34 -0.63 2.33 13.53
N ARG A 35 -0.73 2.13 14.85
CA ARG A 35 -1.00 0.81 15.40
C ARG A 35 -2.34 0.29 14.89
N GLN A 36 -2.37 -0.95 14.43
CA GLN A 36 -3.57 -1.59 13.87
C GLN A 36 -3.79 -2.97 14.48
N THR A 37 -5.05 -3.38 14.53
CA THR A 37 -5.46 -4.74 14.90
C THR A 37 -6.10 -5.41 13.69
N ILE A 38 -5.58 -6.59 13.32
CA ILE A 38 -6.04 -7.39 12.20
C ILE A 38 -6.61 -8.68 12.76
N TRP A 39 -7.89 -8.95 12.53
CA TRP A 39 -8.55 -10.16 13.01
C TRP A 39 -8.55 -11.25 11.94
N SER A 40 -8.44 -12.51 12.36
CA SER A 40 -8.79 -13.65 11.53
C SER A 40 -10.31 -13.69 11.28
N ASN A 41 -10.74 -14.38 10.23
CA ASN A 41 -12.15 -14.49 9.86
C ASN A 41 -13.00 -15.15 10.97
N ASN A 42 -12.48 -16.22 11.58
CA ASN A 42 -13.12 -16.91 12.70
C ASN A 42 -13.05 -16.16 14.04
N ARG A 43 -12.34 -15.03 14.10
CA ARG A 43 -12.14 -14.21 15.30
C ARG A 43 -11.41 -14.91 16.46
N TRP A 44 -10.81 -16.07 16.22
CA TRP A 44 -10.04 -16.78 17.24
C TRP A 44 -8.62 -16.26 17.39
N PHE A 45 -8.15 -15.49 16.41
CA PHE A 45 -6.83 -14.89 16.43
C PHE A 45 -6.88 -13.43 15.98
N PHE A 46 -5.91 -12.65 16.46
CA PHE A 46 -5.68 -11.30 15.96
C PHE A 46 -4.20 -10.96 16.01
N ALA A 47 -3.77 -10.14 15.06
CA ALA A 47 -2.46 -9.53 15.04
C ALA A 47 -2.56 -8.07 15.48
N ILE A 48 -1.58 -7.62 16.27
CA ILE A 48 -1.32 -6.21 16.51
C ILE A 48 -0.04 -5.86 15.78
N THR A 49 -0.12 -4.92 14.84
CA THR A 49 1.03 -4.34 14.13
C THR A 49 1.26 -2.94 14.69
N ASP A 50 2.44 -2.69 15.24
CA ASP A 50 2.78 -1.42 15.89
C ASP A 50 4.01 -0.79 15.22
N PRO A 51 3.86 0.37 14.53
CA PRO A 51 4.97 1.04 13.88
C PRO A 51 5.95 1.69 14.87
N LYS A 52 5.55 1.92 16.13
CA LYS A 52 6.42 2.48 17.16
C LYS A 52 7.47 1.47 17.60
N ASP A 53 7.04 0.24 17.82
CA ASP A 53 7.89 -0.86 18.27
C ASP A 53 8.42 -1.70 17.09
N TRP A 54 8.02 -1.34 15.86
CA TRP A 54 8.32 -2.05 14.61
C TRP A 54 8.07 -3.56 14.72
N THR A 55 6.95 -3.93 15.33
CA THR A 55 6.66 -5.33 15.68
C THR A 55 5.24 -5.68 15.27
N THR A 56 5.06 -6.89 14.75
CA THR A 56 3.76 -7.53 14.56
C THR A 56 3.66 -8.72 15.51
N THR A 57 2.69 -8.70 16.42
CA THR A 57 2.47 -9.75 17.42
C THR A 57 1.11 -10.39 17.22
N ILE A 58 1.08 -11.72 17.19
CA ILE A 58 -0.13 -12.51 17.00
C ILE A 58 -0.58 -13.06 18.35
N TYR A 59 -1.88 -13.00 18.58
CA TYR A 59 -2.54 -13.44 19.80
C TYR A 59 -3.64 -14.43 19.46
N ARG A 60 -3.77 -15.47 20.29
CA ARG A 60 -5.00 -16.24 20.39
C ARG A 60 -5.99 -15.45 21.23
N ALA A 61 -7.17 -15.18 20.71
CA ALA A 61 -8.21 -14.45 21.41
C ALA A 61 -8.67 -15.19 22.67
N THR A 62 -8.94 -14.42 23.71
CA THR A 62 -9.54 -14.86 24.97
C THR A 62 -10.90 -14.20 25.13
N PRO A 63 -11.80 -14.74 25.96
CA PRO A 63 -13.14 -14.16 26.16
C PRO A 63 -13.14 -12.70 26.62
N ASP A 64 -12.07 -12.24 27.29
CA ASP A 64 -11.90 -10.86 27.73
C ASP A 64 -11.32 -9.93 26.65
N GLY A 65 -11.06 -10.43 25.45
CA GLY A 65 -10.56 -9.68 24.30
C GLY A 65 -9.07 -9.29 24.37
N LYS A 66 -8.33 -9.67 25.43
CA LYS A 66 -6.91 -9.29 25.59
C LYS A 66 -5.96 -10.20 24.82
N GLY A 67 -6.33 -11.46 24.65
CA GLY A 67 -5.58 -12.48 23.95
C GLY A 67 -4.35 -12.99 24.71
N ILE A 68 -3.94 -14.22 24.38
CA ILE A 68 -2.67 -14.82 24.81
C ILE A 68 -1.71 -14.72 23.63
N LYS A 69 -0.53 -14.14 23.86
CA LYS A 69 0.50 -14.03 22.82
C LYS A 69 0.86 -15.42 22.29
N SER A 70 0.75 -15.60 20.98
CA SER A 70 1.15 -16.82 20.27
C SER A 70 2.61 -16.69 19.82
N TRP A 71 2.88 -15.73 18.94
CA TRP A 71 4.22 -15.46 18.40
C TRP A 71 4.33 -13.99 17.94
N ALA A 72 5.53 -13.56 17.56
CA ALA A 72 5.78 -12.22 17.06
C ALA A 72 6.90 -12.20 16.01
N MET A 73 6.89 -11.17 15.17
CA MET A 73 7.93 -10.90 14.19
C MET A 73 8.29 -9.41 14.18
N LEU A 74 9.52 -9.11 13.78
CA LEU A 74 9.92 -7.74 13.46
C LEU A 74 9.25 -7.32 12.15
N GLY A 75 8.73 -6.10 12.12
CA GLY A 75 8.07 -5.51 10.96
C GLY A 75 6.72 -4.89 11.30
N TYR A 76 6.45 -3.73 10.68
CA TYR A 76 5.14 -3.13 10.61
C TYR A 76 4.47 -3.51 9.28
N LEU A 77 3.33 -4.21 9.37
CA LEU A 77 2.51 -4.58 8.22
C LEU A 77 1.32 -3.63 8.10
N ARG A 78 1.31 -2.75 7.11
CA ARG A 78 0.20 -1.80 6.88
C ARG A 78 -1.05 -2.50 6.35
N PHE A 79 -0.84 -3.45 5.44
CA PHE A 79 -1.87 -4.24 4.77
C PHE A 79 -1.52 -5.71 4.94
N ALA A 80 -2.29 -6.41 5.77
CA ALA A 80 -2.09 -7.82 6.06
C ALA A 80 -3.42 -8.50 6.40
N TRP A 81 -3.43 -9.82 6.25
CA TRP A 81 -4.56 -10.70 6.48
C TRP A 81 -4.07 -11.90 7.27
N LEU A 82 -4.77 -12.23 8.36
CA LEU A 82 -4.42 -13.30 9.28
C LEU A 82 -5.29 -14.53 8.99
N ALA A 83 -4.64 -15.68 8.82
CA ALA A 83 -5.34 -16.94 8.63
C ALA A 83 -6.02 -17.41 9.93
N ASP A 84 -7.03 -18.25 9.77
CA ASP A 84 -7.85 -18.77 10.88
C ASP A 84 -7.13 -19.77 11.79
N ASP A 85 -5.94 -20.24 11.39
CA ASP A 85 -5.07 -21.06 12.23
C ASP A 85 -4.18 -20.24 13.18
N GLY A 86 -4.08 -18.93 12.98
CA GLY A 86 -3.22 -18.04 13.76
C GLY A 86 -1.72 -18.20 13.51
N GLU A 87 -1.32 -18.98 12.53
CA GLU A 87 0.07 -19.30 12.20
C GLU A 87 0.52 -18.61 10.91
N HIS A 88 -0.42 -18.38 9.98
CA HIS A 88 -0.13 -17.80 8.66
C HIS A 88 -0.63 -16.37 8.51
N LEU A 89 0.17 -15.57 7.81
CA LEU A 89 -0.15 -14.20 7.41
C LEU A 89 0.10 -14.04 5.92
N VAL A 90 -0.77 -13.28 5.26
CA VAL A 90 -0.46 -12.68 3.97
C VAL A 90 -0.30 -11.18 4.16
N ALA A 91 0.73 -10.59 3.55
CA ALA A 91 1.00 -9.16 3.64
C ALA A 91 1.31 -8.56 2.28
N ALA A 92 0.81 -7.35 2.02
CA ALA A 92 1.28 -6.57 0.89
C ALA A 92 2.61 -5.86 1.25
N PRO A 93 3.48 -5.59 0.27
CA PRO A 93 4.63 -4.73 0.47
C PRO A 93 4.26 -3.36 1.06
N PRO A 94 5.23 -2.64 1.66
CA PRO A 94 5.01 -1.27 2.10
C PRO A 94 4.50 -0.39 0.94
N GLY A 95 3.41 0.34 1.16
CA GLY A 95 2.76 1.13 0.12
C GLY A 95 1.26 0.87 0.09
N TRP A 96 0.64 1.12 -1.07
CA TRP A 96 -0.77 0.84 -1.33
C TRP A 96 -0.99 -0.61 -1.75
N SER A 97 -1.91 -1.32 -1.11
CA SER A 97 -2.38 -2.61 -1.63
C SER A 97 -3.12 -2.39 -2.95
N GLY A 98 -2.79 -3.15 -3.99
CA GLY A 98 -3.45 -3.05 -5.31
C GLY A 98 -2.78 -2.12 -6.31
N LEU A 99 -1.71 -1.41 -5.92
CA LEU A 99 -0.93 -0.53 -6.79
C LEU A 99 0.53 -1.00 -6.90
N VAL A 100 1.17 -0.73 -8.03
CA VAL A 100 2.63 -0.87 -8.26
C VAL A 100 3.23 0.45 -8.71
N PRO A 101 4.54 0.71 -8.44
CA PRO A 101 5.21 1.94 -8.86
C PRO A 101 5.30 2.04 -10.40
N LEU A 102 5.72 3.19 -10.93
CA LEU A 102 5.76 3.42 -12.38
C LEU A 102 6.86 2.65 -13.12
N ASP A 103 7.91 2.29 -12.41
CA ASP A 103 9.09 1.56 -12.89
C ASP A 103 9.04 0.06 -12.51
N TYR A 104 7.83 -0.48 -12.34
CA TYR A 104 7.62 -1.89 -12.03
C TYR A 104 8.09 -2.83 -13.15
N ASP A 105 8.36 -4.08 -12.78
CA ASP A 105 8.58 -5.20 -13.70
C ASP A 105 7.70 -6.40 -13.32
N LYS A 106 7.85 -7.53 -14.03
CA LYS A 106 7.06 -8.74 -13.79
C LYS A 106 7.47 -9.47 -12.49
N GLU A 107 8.69 -9.22 -12.00
CA GLU A 107 9.24 -9.75 -10.76
C GLU A 107 8.78 -8.96 -9.53
N HIS A 108 8.19 -7.78 -9.72
CA HIS A 108 7.68 -6.94 -8.65
C HIS A 108 6.75 -7.73 -7.72
N VAL A 109 7.16 -7.86 -6.46
CA VAL A 109 6.42 -8.63 -5.46
C VAL A 109 5.20 -7.83 -5.03
N ILE A 110 4.02 -8.46 -5.03
CA ILE A 110 2.76 -7.83 -4.63
C ILE A 110 2.18 -8.43 -3.34
N LEU A 111 2.57 -9.66 -2.97
CA LEU A 111 2.20 -10.29 -1.71
C LEU A 111 3.34 -11.16 -1.15
N TYR A 112 3.42 -11.21 0.17
CA TYR A 112 4.27 -12.12 0.94
C TYR A 112 3.38 -13.08 1.72
N PHE A 113 3.69 -14.37 1.65
CA PHE A 113 3.09 -15.41 2.48
C PHE A 113 4.06 -15.78 3.59
N LEU A 114 3.60 -15.72 4.83
CA LEU A 114 4.42 -15.85 6.03
C LEU A 114 3.83 -16.94 6.92
N ALA A 115 4.68 -17.70 7.60
CA ALA A 115 4.32 -18.60 8.69
C ALA A 115 5.20 -18.34 9.90
N ARG A 116 4.60 -18.02 11.05
CA ARG A 116 5.34 -17.67 12.28
C ARG A 116 6.48 -16.66 12.08
N GLY A 117 6.29 -15.71 11.16
CA GLY A 117 7.27 -14.66 10.85
C GLY A 117 8.31 -15.04 9.80
N GLU A 118 8.34 -16.29 9.33
CA GLU A 118 9.21 -16.74 8.26
C GLU A 118 8.51 -16.61 6.90
N LEU A 119 9.26 -16.20 5.89
CA LEU A 119 8.76 -16.10 4.52
C LEU A 119 8.61 -17.48 3.90
N LEU A 120 7.38 -17.87 3.58
CA LEU A 120 7.08 -19.09 2.84
C LEU A 120 7.13 -18.88 1.33
N ASN A 121 6.50 -17.81 0.85
CA ASN A 121 6.36 -17.56 -0.58
C ASN A 121 6.20 -16.07 -0.90
N LYS A 122 6.46 -15.72 -2.15
CA LYS A 122 6.22 -14.39 -2.73
C LYS A 122 5.34 -14.54 -3.96
N VAL A 123 4.33 -13.68 -4.08
CA VAL A 123 3.55 -13.53 -5.30
C VAL A 123 4.09 -12.33 -6.06
N THR A 124 4.46 -12.53 -7.32
CA THR A 124 4.90 -11.44 -8.21
C THR A 124 3.79 -11.02 -9.15
N LEU A 125 3.90 -9.79 -9.65
CA LEU A 125 2.93 -9.21 -10.57
C LEU A 125 2.74 -10.05 -11.83
N GLY A 126 3.83 -10.58 -12.41
CA GLY A 126 3.79 -11.41 -13.61
C GLY A 126 3.17 -12.81 -13.41
N GLN A 127 3.02 -13.27 -12.17
CA GLN A 127 2.28 -14.50 -11.89
C GLN A 127 0.77 -14.29 -11.96
N VAL A 128 0.30 -13.07 -11.69
CA VAL A 128 -1.15 -12.79 -11.57
C VAL A 128 -1.70 -11.97 -12.71
N ILE A 129 -0.88 -11.14 -13.40
CA ILE A 129 -1.28 -10.35 -14.56
C ILE A 129 -0.70 -10.96 -15.83
N GLY A 130 -1.57 -11.25 -16.80
CA GLY A 130 -1.15 -11.85 -18.07
C GLY A 130 -0.54 -10.81 -19.01
N ASP A 131 -1.09 -9.59 -19.03
CA ASP A 131 -0.64 -8.51 -19.90
C ASP A 131 -0.40 -7.21 -19.13
N LEU A 132 0.85 -7.01 -18.70
CA LEU A 132 1.27 -5.83 -17.93
C LEU A 132 1.03 -4.51 -18.67
N SER A 133 0.99 -4.51 -20.01
CA SER A 133 0.75 -3.29 -20.79
C SER A 133 -0.66 -2.71 -20.59
N LYS A 134 -1.59 -3.50 -20.02
CA LYS A 134 -2.99 -3.13 -19.78
C LYS A 134 -3.27 -2.59 -18.39
N LEU A 135 -2.27 -2.47 -17.51
CA LEU A 135 -2.50 -1.95 -16.18
C LEU A 135 -3.04 -0.51 -16.24
N PRO A 136 -4.19 -0.21 -15.61
CA PRO A 136 -4.72 1.14 -15.56
C PRO A 136 -3.77 2.08 -14.84
N ARG A 137 -3.44 3.21 -15.48
CA ARG A 137 -2.59 4.25 -14.92
C ARG A 137 -3.38 5.10 -13.92
N THR A 138 -2.88 5.22 -12.70
CA THR A 138 -3.31 6.24 -11.74
C THR A 138 -2.43 7.49 -11.88
N ALA A 139 -2.64 8.47 -11.01
CA ALA A 139 -1.81 9.65 -10.92
C ALA A 139 -0.30 9.33 -10.81
N SER A 140 0.07 8.42 -9.89
CA SER A 140 1.47 8.11 -9.59
C SER A 140 1.81 6.62 -9.61
N HIS A 141 0.86 5.73 -9.94
CA HIS A 141 1.04 4.28 -9.91
C HIS A 141 0.32 3.59 -11.07
N TYR A 142 0.45 2.27 -11.14
CA TYR A 142 -0.43 1.41 -11.92
C TYR A 142 -1.27 0.53 -10.99
N ALA A 143 -2.55 0.40 -11.28
CA ALA A 143 -3.43 -0.51 -10.55
C ALA A 143 -3.31 -1.93 -11.12
N TRP A 144 -3.09 -2.93 -10.26
CA TRP A 144 -3.06 -4.35 -10.65
C TRP A 144 -4.28 -5.13 -10.21
N GLY A 145 -4.96 -4.68 -9.15
CA GLY A 145 -6.12 -5.37 -8.62
C GLY A 145 -6.43 -4.96 -7.20
N HIS A 146 -7.11 -5.85 -6.49
CA HIS A 146 -7.37 -5.73 -5.07
C HIS A 146 -7.32 -7.09 -4.39
N VAL A 147 -7.05 -7.07 -3.10
CA VAL A 147 -6.99 -8.27 -2.27
C VAL A 147 -8.35 -8.50 -1.64
N VAL A 148 -8.87 -9.72 -1.77
CA VAL A 148 -10.14 -10.13 -1.14
C VAL A 148 -9.88 -10.63 0.28
N GLY A 149 -8.84 -11.45 0.45
CA GLY A 149 -8.45 -12.04 1.74
C GLY A 149 -8.61 -13.57 1.74
N PHE A 150 -8.64 -14.15 2.94
CA PHE A 150 -8.91 -15.58 3.10
C PHE A 150 -10.40 -15.89 2.89
N ASP A 151 -10.69 -16.96 2.15
CA ASP A 151 -12.03 -17.53 2.06
C ASP A 151 -12.33 -18.50 3.22
N GLN A 152 -13.49 -19.18 3.16
CA GLN A 152 -13.93 -20.11 4.21
C GLN A 152 -13.15 -21.43 4.23
N ASP A 153 -12.51 -21.79 3.12
CA ASP A 153 -11.71 -23.00 2.97
C ASP A 153 -10.22 -22.74 3.29
N GLY A 154 -9.86 -21.48 3.56
CA GLY A 154 -8.52 -21.05 3.92
C GLY A 154 -7.64 -20.67 2.74
N TYR A 155 -8.18 -20.61 1.52
CA TYR A 155 -7.43 -20.11 0.35
C TYR A 155 -7.38 -18.60 0.35
N PHE A 156 -6.28 -18.04 -0.15
CA PHE A 156 -6.13 -16.59 -0.25
C PHE A 156 -6.55 -16.11 -1.63
N ALA A 157 -7.52 -15.21 -1.70
CA ALA A 157 -8.07 -14.73 -2.95
C ALA A 157 -7.64 -13.29 -3.27
N ILE A 158 -7.37 -13.06 -4.55
CA ILE A 158 -7.22 -11.73 -5.14
C ILE A 158 -8.14 -11.58 -6.35
N GLU A 159 -8.50 -10.35 -6.64
CA GLU A 159 -9.17 -9.96 -7.88
C GLU A 159 -8.27 -9.02 -8.67
N THR A 160 -8.04 -9.35 -9.93
CA THR A 160 -7.15 -8.59 -10.82
C THR A 160 -7.92 -7.62 -11.70
N VAL A 161 -7.25 -6.61 -12.26
CA VAL A 161 -7.84 -5.70 -13.28
C VAL A 161 -8.27 -6.41 -14.55
N GLU A 162 -7.86 -7.67 -14.75
CA GLU A 162 -8.30 -8.53 -15.84
C GLU A 162 -9.61 -9.28 -15.52
N ASN A 163 -10.29 -8.94 -14.41
CA ASN A 163 -11.50 -9.61 -13.91
C ASN A 163 -11.31 -11.11 -13.64
N ARG A 164 -10.09 -11.52 -13.27
CA ARG A 164 -9.78 -12.87 -12.84
C ARG A 164 -9.69 -12.90 -11.32
N ALA A 165 -10.51 -13.75 -10.70
CA ALA A 165 -10.34 -14.17 -9.32
C ALA A 165 -9.34 -15.34 -9.30
N ILE A 166 -8.27 -15.19 -8.53
CA ILE A 166 -7.18 -16.17 -8.47
C ILE A 166 -7.05 -16.62 -7.01
N PRO A 167 -7.36 -17.90 -6.69
CA PRO A 167 -6.93 -18.48 -5.43
C PRO A 167 -5.41 -18.70 -5.49
N ILE A 168 -4.72 -18.25 -4.45
CA ILE A 168 -3.26 -18.31 -4.32
C ILE A 168 -2.89 -19.14 -3.10
#